data_AF-U4QWR4-F1
#
_entry.id   AF-U4QWR4-F1
#
_cell.length_a   1.000
_cell.length_b   1.000
_cell.length_c   1.000
_cell.angle_alpha   90.00
_cell.angle_beta   90.00
_cell.angle_gamma   90.00
#
_symmetry.space_group_name_H-M   'P 1'
#
loop_
_entity.id
_entity.type
_entity.pdbx_description
1 polymer ?
#
loop_
_entity_poly.entity_id
_entity_poly.type
_entity_poly.pdbx_seq_one_letter_code
_entity_poly.pdbx_strand_id
1 'polypeptide(L)'
;MAATKTKKPRELTNREKTERAEFKKMLQDKGLIPPDKPKLNRKKFAEEVWKEFKEECSTFEAVLELRQSLGCMVSDKMNKVTEEQVGVLKLMKITVEVTRFKKRLKDEGRSSYTIGELLDIVTPILRL
;
A
#
# COMPACT_ATOMS: atom_id res chain seq x y z
N MET A 1 18.29 8.27 31.55
CA MET A 1 17.69 9.53 31.08
C MET A 1 16.18 9.42 31.23
N ALA A 2 15.54 10.34 31.96
CA ALA A 2 14.12 10.27 32.29
C ALA A 2 13.23 10.71 31.12
N ALA A 3 12.23 9.90 30.77
CA ALA A 3 11.27 10.21 29.72
C ALA A 3 10.32 11.34 30.18
N THR A 4 10.38 12.48 29.50
CA THR A 4 9.44 13.59 29.68
C THR A 4 8.06 13.20 29.16
N LYS A 5 7.09 13.04 30.06
CA LYS A 5 5.67 12.84 29.69
C LYS A 5 5.17 14.08 28.94
N THR A 6 4.91 13.95 27.65
CA THR A 6 4.31 15.00 26.82
C THR A 6 2.85 15.22 27.24
N LYS A 7 2.51 16.45 27.66
CA LYS A 7 1.13 16.83 28.01
C LYS A 7 0.24 16.75 26.77
N LYS A 8 -0.97 16.19 26.91
CA LYS A 8 -1.97 16.14 25.83
C LYS A 8 -2.30 17.57 25.37
N PRO A 9 -2.30 17.86 24.05
CA PRO A 9 -2.67 19.17 23.54
C PRO A 9 -4.11 19.54 23.91
N ARG A 10 -4.35 20.82 24.19
CA ARG A 10 -5.71 21.36 24.41
C ARG A 10 -6.54 21.18 23.15
N GLU A 11 -7.78 20.71 23.31
CA GLU A 11 -8.74 20.63 22.21
C GLU A 11 -9.20 22.03 21.80
N LEU A 12 -9.18 22.29 20.49
CA LEU A 12 -9.64 23.56 19.93
C LEU A 12 -11.17 23.62 19.98
N THR A 13 -11.68 24.77 20.38
CA THR A 13 -13.09 25.14 20.25
C THR A 13 -13.48 25.24 18.78
N ASN A 14 -14.78 25.18 18.49
CA ASN A 14 -15.28 25.31 17.11
C ASN A 14 -14.90 26.67 16.50
N ARG A 15 -14.91 27.73 17.31
CA ARG A 15 -14.49 29.07 16.89
C ARG A 15 -13.02 29.11 16.44
N GLU A 16 -12.12 28.53 17.25
CA GLU A 16 -10.69 28.50 16.93
C GLU A 16 -10.40 27.68 15.65
N LYS A 17 -11.20 26.65 15.34
CA LYS A 17 -11.08 25.88 14.09
C LYS A 17 -11.47 26.72 12.87
N THR A 18 -12.55 27.51 12.98
CA THR A 18 -13.00 28.41 11.90
C THR A 18 -11.97 29.51 11.64
N GLU A 19 -11.50 30.19 12.69
CA GLU A 19 -10.49 31.25 12.57
C GLU A 19 -9.19 30.71 11.93
N ARG A 20 -8.76 29.49 12.28
CA ARG A 20 -7.62 28.83 11.62
C ARG A 20 -7.86 28.55 10.14
N ALA A 21 -9.05 28.11 9.76
CA ALA A 21 -9.38 27.81 8.37
C ALA A 21 -9.39 29.08 7.50
N GLU A 22 -9.95 30.17 8.02
CA GLU A 22 -9.98 31.48 7.36
C GLU A 22 -8.56 32.05 7.20
N PHE A 23 -7.75 31.99 8.27
CA PHE A 23 -6.36 32.46 8.21
C PHE A 23 -5.54 31.65 7.22
N LYS A 24 -5.71 30.31 7.19
CA LYS A 24 -5.08 29.43 6.22
C LYS A 24 -5.46 29.83 4.79
N LYS A 25 -6.75 30.09 4.53
CA LYS A 25 -7.22 30.53 3.21
C LYS A 25 -6.61 31.87 2.80
N MET A 26 -6.56 32.85 3.70
CA MET A 26 -5.90 34.14 3.45
C MET A 26 -4.40 33.95 3.09
N LEU A 27 -3.70 33.05 3.78
CA LEU A 27 -2.29 32.77 3.46
C LEU A 27 -2.13 32.09 2.09
N GLN A 28 -3.06 31.21 1.71
CA GLN A 28 -3.10 30.59 0.38
C GLN A 28 -3.36 31.63 -0.71
N ASP A 29 -4.34 32.52 -0.50
CA ASP A 29 -4.70 33.59 -1.43
C ASP A 29 -3.53 34.59 -1.63
N LYS A 30 -2.73 34.82 -0.58
CA LYS A 30 -1.49 35.63 -0.63
C LYS A 30 -0.28 34.89 -1.21
N GLY A 31 -0.42 33.61 -1.55
CA GLY A 31 0.68 32.78 -2.06
C GLY A 31 1.77 32.44 -1.04
N LEU A 32 1.51 32.66 0.25
CA LEU A 32 2.48 32.40 1.33
C LEU A 32 2.57 30.92 1.72
N ILE A 33 1.48 30.17 1.52
CA ILE A 33 1.44 28.71 1.72
C ILE A 33 0.82 28.01 0.51
N PRO A 34 1.22 26.75 0.21
CA PRO A 34 0.68 26.00 -0.91
C PRO A 34 -0.84 25.73 -0.80
N PRO A 35 -1.53 25.53 -1.94
CA PRO A 35 -2.91 25.06 -1.94
C PRO A 35 -3.03 23.67 -1.31
N ASP A 36 -4.23 23.35 -0.85
CA ASP A 36 -4.50 22.04 -0.27
C ASP A 36 -4.30 20.92 -1.29
N LYS A 37 -3.50 19.91 -0.92
CA LYS A 37 -3.31 18.73 -1.76
C LYS A 37 -4.69 18.09 -2.01
N PRO A 38 -5.09 17.89 -3.28
CA PRO A 38 -6.36 17.27 -3.59
C PRO A 38 -6.41 15.86 -3.00
N LYS A 39 -7.59 15.45 -2.50
CA LYS A 39 -7.78 14.07 -2.05
C LYS A 39 -7.62 13.13 -3.23
N LEU A 40 -6.85 12.05 -3.05
CA LEU A 40 -6.69 11.03 -4.07
C LEU A 40 -8.05 10.37 -4.36
N ASN A 41 -8.51 10.45 -5.61
CA ASN A 41 -9.63 9.63 -6.06
C ASN A 41 -9.16 8.19 -6.23
N ARG A 42 -9.33 7.39 -5.17
CA ARG A 42 -8.81 6.02 -5.10
C ARG A 42 -9.36 5.09 -6.19
N LYS A 43 -10.62 5.25 -6.59
CA LYS A 43 -11.23 4.43 -7.66
C LYS A 43 -10.60 4.75 -9.01
N LYS A 44 -10.56 6.05 -9.34
CA LYS A 44 -9.93 6.53 -10.57
C LYS A 44 -8.45 6.12 -10.63
N PHE A 45 -7.72 6.32 -9.54
CA PHE A 45 -6.32 5.91 -9.44
C PHE A 45 -6.14 4.40 -9.68
N ALA A 46 -6.99 3.55 -9.10
CA ALA A 46 -6.92 2.11 -9.33
C ALA A 46 -7.20 1.72 -10.79
N GLU A 47 -8.19 2.36 -11.42
CA GLU A 47 -8.53 2.12 -12.84
C GLU A 47 -7.42 2.56 -13.79
N GLU A 48 -6.85 3.75 -13.58
CA GLU A 48 -5.75 4.29 -14.39
C GLU A 48 -4.49 3.41 -14.29
N VAL A 49 -4.07 3.08 -13.05
CA VAL A 49 -2.89 2.23 -12.83
C VAL A 49 -3.09 0.83 -13.43
N TRP A 50 -4.29 0.24 -13.30
CA TRP A 50 -4.54 -1.08 -13.88
C TRP A 50 -4.47 -1.07 -15.41
N LYS A 51 -4.98 0.01 -16.03
CA LYS A 51 -4.89 0.20 -17.47
C LYS A 51 -3.43 0.34 -17.92
N GLU A 52 -2.68 1.26 -17.30
CA GLU A 52 -1.26 1.50 -17.60
C GLU A 52 -0.43 0.22 -17.41
N PHE A 53 -0.67 -0.51 -16.32
CA PHE A 53 0.01 -1.78 -16.06
C PHE A 53 -0.26 -2.82 -17.15
N LYS A 54 -1.50 -2.93 -17.62
CA LYS A 54 -1.85 -3.88 -18.69
C LYS A 54 -1.22 -3.50 -20.04
N GLU A 55 -1.14 -2.21 -20.33
CA GLU A 55 -0.60 -1.68 -21.59
C GLU A 55 0.92 -1.78 -21.64
N GLU A 56 1.61 -1.37 -20.57
CA GLU A 56 3.07 -1.22 -20.55
C GLU A 56 3.79 -2.44 -19.93
N CYS A 57 3.20 -3.12 -18.96
CA CYS A 57 3.87 -4.19 -18.19
C CYS A 57 3.54 -5.61 -18.69
N SER A 58 3.57 -5.82 -20.02
CA SER A 58 3.27 -7.13 -20.63
C SER A 58 4.49 -8.01 -20.88
N THR A 59 5.70 -7.47 -20.73
CA THR A 59 6.98 -8.17 -21.02
C THR A 59 7.55 -8.88 -19.80
N PHE A 60 8.50 -9.78 -20.03
CA PHE A 60 9.21 -10.46 -18.94
C PHE A 60 10.07 -9.47 -18.15
N GLU A 61 10.66 -8.49 -18.83
CA GLU A 61 11.42 -7.39 -18.23
C GLU A 61 10.56 -6.61 -17.23
N ALA A 62 9.31 -6.28 -17.59
CA ALA A 62 8.40 -5.60 -16.68
C ALA A 62 8.07 -6.41 -15.41
N VAL A 63 8.04 -7.75 -15.50
CA VAL A 63 7.90 -8.62 -14.31
C VAL A 63 9.13 -8.52 -13.40
N LEU A 64 10.33 -8.39 -13.97
CA LEU A 64 11.55 -8.16 -13.18
C LEU A 64 11.54 -6.77 -12.53
N GLU A 65 11.08 -5.74 -13.23
CA GLU A 65 10.91 -4.39 -12.69
C GLU A 65 9.88 -4.35 -11.55
N LEU A 66 8.77 -5.10 -11.66
CA LEU A 66 7.80 -5.24 -10.57
C LEU A 66 8.45 -5.83 -9.33
N ARG A 67 9.28 -6.88 -9.48
CA ARG A 67 10.04 -7.48 -8.36
C ARG A 67 10.99 -6.46 -7.74
N GLN A 68 11.71 -5.68 -8.55
CA GLN A 68 12.64 -4.66 -8.05
C GLN A 68 11.91 -3.54 -7.31
N SER A 69 10.75 -3.13 -7.81
CA SER A 69 9.91 -2.07 -7.25
C SER A 69 9.32 -2.39 -5.88
N LEU A 70 9.25 -3.68 -5.50
CA LEU A 70 8.85 -4.06 -4.13
C LEU A 70 9.74 -3.40 -3.07
N GLY A 71 11.04 -3.23 -3.36
CA GLY A 71 12.01 -2.58 -2.47
C GLY A 71 11.73 -1.10 -2.21
N CYS A 72 10.90 -0.46 -3.03
CA CYS A 72 10.49 0.92 -2.82
C CYS A 72 9.44 1.08 -1.69
N MET A 73 8.73 0.00 -1.35
CA MET A 73 7.64 0.02 -0.36
C MET A 73 7.98 -0.76 0.91
N VAL A 74 8.72 -1.86 0.77
CA VAL A 74 8.98 -2.81 1.87
C VAL A 74 10.43 -3.27 1.86
N SER A 75 10.95 -3.59 3.05
CA SER A 75 12.30 -4.13 3.25
C SER A 75 12.29 -5.22 4.33
N ASP A 76 13.41 -5.94 4.47
CA ASP A 76 13.63 -6.92 5.53
C ASP A 76 13.74 -6.27 6.92
N LYS A 77 14.14 -5.00 6.98
CA LYS A 77 14.34 -4.23 8.22
C LYS A 77 13.52 -2.94 8.17
N MET A 78 12.27 -3.03 8.62
CA MET A 78 11.36 -1.88 8.74
C MET A 78 11.19 -1.48 10.21
N ASN A 79 11.36 -0.19 10.50
CA ASN A 79 11.18 0.34 11.87
C ASN A 79 9.71 0.33 12.31
N LYS A 80 8.80 0.54 11.36
CA LYS A 80 7.35 0.47 11.53
C LYS A 80 6.75 -0.09 10.25
N VAL A 81 5.71 -0.89 10.38
CA VAL A 81 4.94 -1.43 9.25
C VAL A 81 3.57 -0.77 9.21
N THR A 82 3.20 -0.16 8.09
CA THR A 82 1.88 0.44 7.86
C THR A 82 0.92 -0.55 7.19
N GLU A 83 -0.38 -0.27 7.23
CA GLU A 83 -1.40 -1.08 6.53
C GLU A 83 -1.13 -1.21 5.03
N GLU A 84 -0.64 -0.14 4.39
CA GLU A 84 -0.26 -0.15 2.97
C GLU A 84 0.90 -1.12 2.72
N GLN A 85 1.90 -1.13 3.61
CA GLN A 85 3.02 -2.06 3.54
C GLN A 85 2.60 -3.51 3.83
N VAL A 86 1.66 -3.74 4.76
CA VAL A 86 1.07 -5.08 5.00
C VAL A 86 0.42 -5.60 3.72
N GLY A 87 -0.28 -4.75 2.95
CA GLY A 87 -0.84 -5.12 1.65
C GLY A 87 0.21 -5.66 0.68
N VAL A 88 1.36 -4.98 0.56
CA VAL A 88 2.48 -5.41 -0.29
C VAL A 88 3.11 -6.71 0.23
N LEU A 89 3.31 -6.84 1.54
CA LEU A 89 3.85 -8.06 2.16
C LEU A 89 2.94 -9.27 1.96
N LYS A 90 1.61 -9.08 2.01
CA LYS A 90 0.64 -10.13 1.69
C LYS A 90 0.78 -10.60 0.24
N LEU A 91 0.93 -9.68 -0.71
CA LEU A 91 1.18 -10.02 -2.12
C LEU A 91 2.45 -10.88 -2.25
N MET A 92 3.55 -10.47 -1.60
CA MET A 92 4.79 -11.25 -1.59
C MET A 92 4.61 -12.64 -0.96
N LYS A 93 3.86 -12.72 0.14
CA LYS A 93 3.58 -13.99 0.82
C LYS A 93 2.73 -14.93 -0.05
N ILE A 94 1.74 -14.40 -0.78
CA ILE A 94 0.98 -15.14 -1.78
C ILE A 94 1.94 -15.72 -2.83
N THR A 95 2.85 -14.93 -3.39
CA THR A 95 3.83 -15.41 -4.38
C THR A 95 4.68 -16.56 -3.83
N VAL A 96 5.16 -16.46 -2.59
CA VAL A 96 5.95 -17.50 -1.91
C VAL A 96 5.15 -18.79 -1.78
N GLU A 97 3.95 -18.74 -1.23
CA GLU A 97 3.15 -19.94 -0.97
C GLU A 97 2.63 -20.59 -2.26
N VAL A 98 2.24 -19.79 -3.26
CA VAL A 98 1.87 -20.31 -4.59
C VAL A 98 3.07 -20.98 -5.27
N THR A 99 4.27 -20.42 -5.13
CA THR A 99 5.49 -21.03 -5.69
C THR A 99 5.81 -22.36 -5.00
N ARG A 100 5.68 -22.43 -3.68
CA ARG A 100 5.85 -23.68 -2.92
C ARG A 100 4.81 -24.72 -3.31
N PHE A 101 3.55 -24.31 -3.45
CA PHE A 101 2.46 -25.16 -3.91
C PHE A 101 2.75 -25.74 -5.31
N LYS A 102 3.13 -24.90 -6.27
CA LYS A 102 3.48 -25.35 -7.63
C LYS A 102 4.68 -26.30 -7.66
N LYS A 103 5.68 -26.11 -6.79
CA LYS A 103 6.81 -27.04 -6.64
C LYS A 103 6.34 -28.42 -6.16
N ARG A 104 5.51 -28.47 -5.10
CA ARG A 104 4.95 -29.74 -4.61
C ARG A 104 4.13 -30.47 -5.67
N LEU A 105 3.26 -29.76 -6.40
CA LEU A 105 2.51 -30.36 -7.50
C LEU A 105 3.41 -31.00 -8.55
N LYS A 106 4.51 -30.31 -8.90
CA LYS A 106 5.49 -30.85 -9.85
C LYS A 106 6.16 -32.13 -9.31
N ASP A 107 6.51 -32.15 -8.03
CA ASP A 107 7.10 -33.32 -7.36
C ASP A 107 6.11 -34.49 -7.27
N GLU A 108 4.81 -34.21 -7.16
CA GLU A 108 3.69 -35.17 -7.22
C GLU A 108 3.35 -35.61 -8.66
N GLY A 109 4.03 -35.10 -9.68
CA GLY A 109 3.74 -35.40 -11.10
C GLY A 109 2.45 -34.77 -11.63
N ARG A 110 1.85 -33.81 -10.90
CA ARG A 110 0.64 -33.09 -11.31
C ARG A 110 1.00 -31.84 -12.12
N SER A 111 0.40 -31.69 -13.29
CA SER A 111 0.58 -30.51 -14.16
C SER A 111 -0.51 -29.44 -13.99
N SER A 112 -1.57 -29.73 -13.23
CA SER A 112 -2.72 -28.85 -13.05
C SER A 112 -3.23 -28.84 -11.61
N TYR A 113 -3.95 -27.76 -11.28
CA TYR A 113 -4.62 -27.55 -10.01
C TYR A 113 -5.94 -26.82 -10.22
N THR A 114 -6.85 -26.96 -9.27
CA THR A 114 -8.14 -26.29 -9.27
C THR A 114 -8.04 -24.89 -8.68
N ILE A 115 -9.02 -24.04 -9.00
CA ILE A 115 -9.14 -22.71 -8.38
C ILE A 115 -9.35 -22.85 -6.87
N GLY A 116 -10.08 -23.87 -6.41
CA GLY A 116 -10.29 -24.16 -4.99
C GLY A 116 -8.96 -24.36 -4.24
N GLU A 117 -8.08 -25.22 -4.76
CA GLU A 117 -6.76 -25.45 -4.17
C GLU A 117 -5.92 -24.16 -4.11
N LEU A 118 -6.00 -23.30 -5.13
CA LEU A 118 -5.32 -22.01 -5.11
C LEU A 118 -5.91 -21.07 -4.05
N LEU A 119 -7.24 -21.03 -3.92
CA LEU A 119 -7.94 -20.21 -2.93
C LEU A 119 -7.63 -20.65 -1.50
N ASP A 120 -7.46 -21.95 -1.26
CA ASP A 120 -7.04 -22.49 0.04
C ASP A 120 -5.67 -21.95 0.47
N ILE A 121 -4.79 -21.67 -0.50
CA ILE A 121 -3.49 -21.03 -0.25
C ILE A 121 -3.62 -19.52 -0.06
N VAL A 122 -4.40 -18.84 -0.90
CA VAL A 122 -4.44 -17.36 -0.95
C VAL A 122 -5.31 -16.77 0.17
N THR A 123 -6.46 -17.37 0.45
CA THR A 123 -7.49 -16.79 1.34
C THR A 123 -6.99 -16.56 2.77
N PRO A 124 -6.23 -17.48 3.42
CA PRO A 124 -5.69 -17.25 4.75
C PRO A 124 -4.77 -16.03 4.81
N ILE A 125 -4.00 -15.77 3.74
CA ILE A 125 -3.04 -14.65 3.68
C ILE A 125 -3.78 -13.32 3.54
N LEU A 126 -4.86 -13.28 2.75
CA LEU A 126 -5.67 -12.07 2.59
C LEU A 126 -6.29 -11.60 3.91
N ARG A 127 -6.56 -12.54 4.83
CA ARG A 127 -7.18 -12.29 6.15
C ARG A 127 -6.20 -11.90 7.27
N LEU A 128 -4.89 -11.90 7.02
CA LEU A 128 -3.88 -11.44 7.99
C LEU A 128 -4.05 -9.96 8.35
#